data_AF-A0A935VW86-F1
#
_entry.id   AF-A0A935VW86-F1
#
_cell.length_a   1.000
_cell.length_b   1.000
_cell.length_c   1.000
_cell.angle_alpha   90.00
_cell.angle_beta   90.00
_cell.angle_gamma   90.00
#
_symmetry.space_group_name_H-M   'P 1'
#
loop_
_entity.id
_entity.type
_entity.pdbx_description
1 polymer ?
#
loop_
_entity_poly.entity_id
_entity_poly.type
_entity_poly.pdbx_seq_one_letter_code
_entity_poly.pdbx_strand_id
1 'polypeptide(L)'
;MMSPILLLLFALPVLSQTEKIYLAPKPTAPVACGSRINAASGRYEVFIPDRYVPTPVSSRAVFLGGTEKIGNDNFKIVSFVFTPGSEIPSCTQTQVGFEIGFSAGNTPVTNSNPQTNPQTTPTPAPTPSTITAVEVAETTKKKNEEAKKDAADLSVPDSPGFTILGLTPQTVIRPGTPREFATALINSLDENGNFQTGVAIDTAPFLLLFGDDVTLGEYRGGIKRDASGNMVRDPSGNIIWNKNNPSGYFTRMLSRTQFSLATTKGTTEDDKSAKIAAGVRFTLFDYGDPRLDEKLDQCFDRIAALIRTQAKREVPDWFASAAGDERFKAVLIRLIENNKTDYKKCVDQSKERNFASSSFTIGGAGSWISPTGDSGKFTNNGFGFWGTLAYGFEGIAGLDCSKKHEKAGDGPSKRCIKPQLVFHFRRRSQESVPDPLNTGLFTTRDYNLFGTRLRIGVPKWSVNFEGVYRAERYAGRTSSSSIEASLGADYKLASNLYLNFSIGGATKESNIPGGGKVFVRTAFNWGTSQKPLD
;
A
#
# COMPACT_ATOMS: atom_id res chain seq x y z
N MET A 1 -33.09 6.83 33.53
CA MET A 1 -33.85 6.61 32.28
C MET A 1 -32.85 6.30 31.18
N MET A 2 -32.72 5.02 30.82
CA MET A 2 -31.77 4.53 29.81
C MET A 2 -32.37 4.67 28.40
N SER A 3 -31.59 5.23 27.48
CA SER A 3 -31.99 5.58 26.11
C SER A 3 -31.83 4.38 25.16
N PRO A 4 -32.81 4.09 24.28
CA PRO A 4 -32.73 3.00 23.31
C PRO A 4 -32.04 3.48 22.02
N ILE A 5 -30.71 3.44 21.96
CA ILE A 5 -29.93 3.75 20.73
C ILE A 5 -28.98 2.58 20.35
N LEU A 6 -29.23 1.37 20.83
CA LEU A 6 -28.31 0.23 20.62
C LEU A 6 -28.90 -0.94 19.81
N LEU A 7 -29.83 -0.69 18.88
CA LEU A 7 -30.49 -1.78 18.13
C LEU A 7 -30.57 -1.58 16.60
N LEU A 8 -29.57 -0.95 15.98
CA LEU A 8 -29.54 -0.70 14.53
C LEU A 8 -28.27 -1.16 13.80
N LEU A 9 -27.47 -2.06 14.41
CA LEU A 9 -26.20 -2.53 13.83
C LEU A 9 -26.16 -4.01 13.40
N PHE A 10 -27.29 -4.74 13.38
CA PHE A 10 -27.32 -6.18 13.03
C PHE A 10 -28.31 -6.57 11.93
N ALA A 11 -28.46 -5.74 10.89
CA ALA A 11 -29.20 -6.15 9.69
C ALA A 11 -28.55 -5.60 8.41
N LEU A 12 -27.56 -6.32 7.88
CA LEU A 12 -27.17 -6.22 6.47
C LEU A 12 -27.49 -7.57 5.81
N PRO A 13 -28.35 -7.62 4.77
CA PRO A 13 -28.64 -8.84 4.07
C PRO A 13 -27.43 -9.25 3.20
N VAL A 14 -27.07 -10.53 3.27
CA VAL A 14 -26.15 -11.18 2.34
C VAL A 14 -26.79 -11.19 0.96
N LEU A 15 -26.35 -10.28 0.09
CA LEU A 15 -26.72 -10.26 -1.33
C LEU A 15 -25.98 -11.38 -2.06
N SER A 16 -26.66 -12.52 -2.20
CA SER A 16 -26.27 -13.64 -3.05
C SER A 16 -26.46 -13.28 -4.54
N GLN A 17 -25.38 -13.11 -5.30
CA GLN A 17 -25.43 -13.07 -6.76
C GLN A 17 -25.54 -14.50 -7.32
N THR A 18 -26.61 -14.78 -8.04
CA THR A 18 -26.78 -15.96 -8.90
C THR A 18 -26.06 -15.75 -10.23
N GLU A 19 -25.01 -16.53 -10.52
CA GLU A 19 -24.41 -16.61 -11.85
C GLU A 19 -24.98 -17.79 -12.67
N LYS A 20 -25.31 -17.52 -13.94
CA LYS A 20 -25.65 -18.52 -14.96
C LYS A 20 -24.36 -19.11 -15.53
N ILE A 21 -24.26 -20.44 -15.53
CA ILE A 21 -23.15 -21.19 -16.13
C ILE A 21 -23.42 -21.38 -17.63
N TYR A 22 -22.49 -20.95 -18.48
CA TYR A 22 -22.39 -21.38 -19.88
C TYR A 22 -21.27 -22.41 -19.99
N LEU A 23 -21.59 -23.61 -20.49
CA LEU A 23 -20.62 -24.66 -20.79
C LEU A 23 -20.04 -24.42 -22.19
N ALA A 24 -18.73 -24.20 -22.29
CA ALA A 24 -18.00 -24.22 -23.55
C ALA A 24 -17.50 -25.65 -23.88
N PRO A 25 -17.45 -26.06 -25.16
CA PRO A 25 -17.02 -27.41 -25.55
C PRO A 25 -15.50 -27.58 -25.49
N LYS A 26 -15.07 -28.82 -25.20
CA LYS A 26 -13.66 -29.27 -25.07
C LYS A 26 -12.83 -29.05 -26.36
N PRO A 27 -11.50 -28.80 -26.27
CA PRO A 27 -10.62 -28.79 -27.43
C PRO A 27 -10.18 -30.20 -27.86
N THR A 28 -10.11 -30.43 -29.17
CA THR A 28 -9.56 -31.62 -29.85
C THR A 28 -8.05 -31.47 -30.14
N ALA A 29 -7.39 -32.62 -30.35
CA ALA A 29 -5.95 -32.92 -30.41
C ALA A 29 -5.03 -31.99 -31.26
N PRO A 30 -3.69 -31.98 -31.01
CA PRO A 30 -2.73 -31.16 -31.74
C PRO A 30 -2.60 -31.55 -33.23
N VAL A 31 -2.58 -30.56 -34.12
CA VAL A 31 -2.37 -30.70 -35.58
C VAL A 31 -0.90 -30.44 -35.90
N ALA A 32 -0.24 -31.35 -36.62
CA ALA A 32 1.15 -31.23 -37.04
C ALA A 32 1.30 -30.36 -38.31
N CYS A 33 2.35 -29.52 -38.36
CA CYS A 33 2.75 -28.80 -39.57
C CYS A 33 3.65 -29.68 -40.45
N GLY A 34 3.40 -29.71 -41.76
CA GLY A 34 4.28 -30.31 -42.76
C GLY A 34 5.08 -29.25 -43.52
N SER A 35 6.25 -29.62 -44.02
CA SER A 35 7.04 -28.81 -44.96
C SER A 35 7.59 -29.68 -46.10
N ARG A 36 7.68 -29.13 -47.31
CA ARG A 36 8.30 -29.80 -48.46
C ARG A 36 9.21 -28.86 -49.24
N ILE A 37 10.25 -29.40 -49.85
CA ILE A 37 11.13 -28.67 -50.79
C ILE A 37 10.70 -29.04 -52.20
N ASN A 38 10.32 -28.04 -53.01
CA ASN A 38 10.03 -28.26 -54.41
C ASN A 38 11.34 -28.24 -55.21
N ALA A 39 11.88 -29.43 -55.50
CA ALA A 39 13.18 -29.62 -56.14
C ALA A 39 13.31 -28.95 -57.52
N ALA A 40 12.21 -28.73 -58.25
CA ALA A 40 12.23 -28.10 -59.56
C ALA A 40 12.37 -26.56 -59.49
N SER A 41 12.00 -25.95 -58.36
CA SER A 41 11.97 -24.48 -58.21
C SER A 41 12.88 -23.94 -57.11
N GLY A 42 13.51 -24.83 -56.32
CA GLY A 42 14.33 -24.44 -55.17
C GLY A 42 13.53 -23.76 -54.05
N ARG A 43 12.20 -23.89 -54.05
CA ARG A 43 11.31 -23.23 -53.08
C ARG A 43 11.02 -24.13 -51.88
N TYR A 44 10.99 -23.52 -50.70
CA TYR A 44 10.51 -24.16 -49.49
C TYR A 44 9.04 -23.83 -49.28
N GLU A 45 8.20 -24.84 -49.15
CA GLU A 45 6.76 -24.71 -48.94
C GLU A 45 6.40 -25.18 -47.53
N VAL A 46 5.70 -24.32 -46.79
CA VAL A 46 5.15 -24.64 -45.47
C VAL A 46 3.63 -24.66 -45.56
N PHE A 47 3.01 -25.72 -45.05
CA PHE A 47 1.56 -25.88 -45.03
C PHE A 47 1.00 -25.41 -43.70
N ILE A 48 0.18 -24.36 -43.74
CA ILE A 48 -0.46 -23.80 -42.55
C ILE A 48 -1.98 -24.01 -42.68
N PRO A 49 -2.66 -24.62 -41.69
CA PRO A 49 -4.10 -24.75 -41.72
C PRO A 49 -4.76 -23.37 -41.83
N ASP A 50 -5.81 -23.26 -42.64
CA ASP A 50 -6.43 -21.99 -43.04
C ASP A 50 -6.82 -21.08 -41.85
N ARG A 51 -7.15 -21.69 -40.70
CA ARG A 51 -7.54 -21.01 -39.45
C ARG A 51 -6.40 -20.34 -38.68
N TYR A 52 -5.13 -20.51 -39.09
CA TYR A 52 -3.96 -20.01 -38.37
C TYR A 52 -3.08 -19.04 -39.17
N VAL A 53 -3.58 -18.50 -40.29
CA VAL A 53 -2.79 -17.61 -41.16
C VAL A 53 -2.57 -16.26 -40.44
N PRO A 54 -1.33 -15.88 -40.09
CA PRO A 54 -1.06 -14.60 -39.45
C PRO A 54 -1.13 -13.44 -40.47
N THR A 55 -1.49 -12.25 -39.99
CA THR A 55 -1.32 -10.99 -40.72
C THR A 55 0.18 -10.63 -40.80
N PRO A 56 0.71 -10.22 -41.97
CA PRO A 56 2.15 -10.00 -42.13
C PRO A 56 2.66 -8.80 -41.32
N VAL A 57 3.76 -8.98 -40.60
CA VAL A 57 4.42 -7.95 -39.77
C VAL A 57 5.76 -7.49 -40.36
N SER A 58 6.17 -7.96 -41.55
CA SER A 58 7.36 -7.42 -42.23
C SER A 58 7.30 -7.52 -43.76
N SER A 59 7.99 -6.59 -44.42
CA SER A 59 7.98 -6.33 -45.87
C SER A 59 8.82 -7.29 -46.74
N ARG A 60 9.27 -8.43 -46.19
CA ARG A 60 10.17 -9.37 -46.89
C ARG A 60 9.57 -10.73 -47.24
N ALA A 61 8.30 -10.98 -46.93
CA ALA A 61 7.60 -12.19 -47.33
C ALA A 61 6.66 -11.90 -48.50
N VAL A 62 6.87 -12.57 -49.65
CA VAL A 62 5.93 -12.53 -50.77
C VAL A 62 4.97 -13.71 -50.62
N PHE A 63 3.71 -13.41 -50.30
CA PHE A 63 2.65 -14.42 -50.34
C PHE A 63 2.31 -14.73 -51.79
N LEU A 64 2.67 -15.92 -52.25
CA LEU A 64 2.15 -16.49 -53.48
C LEU A 64 0.95 -17.36 -53.09
N GLY A 65 -0.26 -16.82 -53.24
CA GLY A 65 -1.48 -17.45 -52.75
C GLY A 65 -1.83 -18.72 -53.51
N GLY A 66 -1.68 -19.87 -52.85
CA GLY A 66 -2.25 -21.16 -53.26
C GLY A 66 -2.90 -21.84 -52.06
N THR A 67 -4.08 -22.44 -52.26
CA THR A 67 -4.71 -23.33 -51.29
C THR A 67 -4.59 -24.77 -51.79
N GLU A 68 -4.15 -25.67 -50.93
CA GLU A 68 -4.06 -27.10 -51.23
C GLU A 68 -4.83 -27.87 -50.16
N LYS A 69 -5.62 -28.84 -50.60
CA LYS A 69 -6.47 -29.64 -49.71
C LYS A 69 -5.74 -30.93 -49.39
N ILE A 70 -5.44 -31.16 -48.11
CA ILE A 70 -4.77 -32.37 -47.63
C ILE A 70 -5.74 -33.08 -46.69
N GLY A 71 -6.30 -34.21 -47.13
CA GLY A 71 -7.42 -34.85 -46.44
C GLY A 71 -8.68 -33.99 -46.47
N ASN A 72 -9.35 -33.82 -45.32
CA ASN A 72 -10.55 -32.99 -45.19
C ASN A 72 -10.26 -31.51 -44.89
N ASP A 73 -8.99 -31.15 -44.65
CA ASP A 73 -8.61 -29.81 -44.22
C ASP A 73 -8.04 -28.99 -45.39
N ASN A 74 -8.35 -27.69 -45.39
CA ASN A 74 -7.77 -26.71 -46.31
C ASN A 74 -6.50 -26.13 -45.69
N PHE A 75 -5.41 -26.13 -46.46
CA PHE A 75 -4.15 -25.50 -46.08
C PHE A 75 -3.84 -24.34 -47.02
N LYS A 76 -3.32 -23.24 -46.47
CA LYS A 76 -2.64 -22.22 -47.29
C LYS A 76 -1.18 -22.62 -47.43
N ILE A 77 -0.68 -22.56 -48.66
CA ILE A 77 0.75 -22.72 -48.93
C ILE A 77 1.40 -21.35 -48.77
N VAL A 78 2.43 -21.30 -47.93
CA VAL A 78 3.34 -20.15 -47.89
C VAL A 78 4.67 -20.59 -48.48
N SER A 79 5.00 -20.04 -49.66
CA SER A 79 6.26 -20.31 -50.33
C SER A 79 7.28 -19.21 -50.01
N PHE A 80 8.49 -19.62 -49.63
CA PHE A 80 9.60 -18.72 -49.42
C PHE A 80 10.63 -18.91 -50.54
N VAL A 81 11.16 -17.81 -51.07
CA VAL A 81 12.26 -17.82 -52.05
C VAL A 81 13.53 -17.41 -51.30
N PHE A 82 14.50 -18.32 -51.25
CA PHE A 82 15.77 -18.11 -50.56
C PHE A 82 16.88 -17.81 -51.56
N THR A 83 17.79 -16.90 -51.19
CA THR A 83 19.06 -16.71 -51.90
C THR A 83 20.00 -17.88 -51.58
N PRO A 84 20.76 -18.40 -52.56
CA PRO A 84 21.72 -19.49 -52.32
C PRO A 84 22.67 -19.16 -51.14
N GLY A 85 22.79 -20.07 -50.18
CA GLY A 85 23.65 -19.93 -49.00
C GLY A 85 22.96 -19.49 -47.69
N SER A 86 21.63 -19.40 -47.65
CA SER A 86 20.87 -19.14 -46.42
C SER A 86 20.50 -20.44 -45.66
N GLU A 87 20.56 -20.41 -44.34
CA GLU A 87 20.18 -21.55 -43.48
C GLU A 87 18.67 -21.82 -43.52
N ILE A 88 18.29 -23.10 -43.41
CA ILE A 88 16.89 -23.55 -43.46
C ILE A 88 16.19 -23.16 -42.14
N PRO A 89 15.04 -22.47 -42.17
CA PRO A 89 14.33 -22.11 -40.95
C PRO A 89 13.73 -23.34 -40.25
N SER A 90 13.83 -23.40 -38.92
CA SER A 90 13.12 -24.36 -38.09
C SER A 90 11.73 -23.84 -37.71
N CYS A 91 10.68 -24.65 -37.90
CA CYS A 91 9.33 -24.31 -37.46
C CYS A 91 9.09 -24.86 -36.06
N THR A 92 8.80 -23.99 -35.08
CA THR A 92 8.51 -24.41 -33.71
C THR A 92 7.10 -23.96 -33.32
N GLN A 93 6.26 -24.90 -32.89
CA GLN A 93 4.90 -24.62 -32.44
C GLN A 93 4.93 -24.09 -30.99
N THR A 94 4.34 -22.92 -30.75
CA THR A 94 4.12 -22.41 -29.38
C THR A 94 2.63 -22.39 -29.04
N GLN A 95 2.29 -22.34 -27.75
CA GLN A 95 0.89 -22.39 -27.29
C GLN A 95 0.01 -21.23 -27.77
N VAL A 96 0.58 -20.18 -28.38
CA VAL A 96 -0.14 -18.96 -28.78
C VAL A 96 0.03 -18.61 -30.27
N GLY A 97 0.74 -19.44 -31.05
CA GLY A 97 0.97 -19.22 -32.48
C GLY A 97 2.21 -19.92 -33.06
N PHE A 98 2.48 -19.68 -34.34
CA PHE A 98 3.66 -20.19 -35.05
C PHE A 98 4.74 -19.10 -35.13
N GLU A 99 5.98 -19.44 -34.78
CA GLU A 99 7.14 -18.55 -34.90
C GLU A 99 8.17 -19.19 -35.86
N ILE A 100 8.61 -18.41 -36.86
CA ILE A 100 9.66 -18.80 -37.80
C ILE A 100 10.88 -17.94 -37.47
N GLY A 101 11.86 -18.53 -36.79
CA GLY A 101 13.08 -17.84 -36.36
C GLY A 101 14.20 -17.94 -37.39
N PHE A 102 14.96 -16.85 -37.57
CA PHE A 102 16.22 -16.81 -38.31
C PHE A 102 17.35 -16.39 -37.36
N SER A 103 18.43 -17.17 -37.27
CA SER A 103 19.61 -16.83 -36.46
C SER A 103 20.62 -16.05 -37.31
N ALA A 104 21.10 -14.91 -36.82
CA ALA A 104 22.16 -14.13 -37.46
C ALA A 104 23.46 -14.21 -36.65
N GLY A 105 24.55 -14.62 -37.30
CA GLY A 105 25.89 -14.69 -36.73
C GLY A 105 26.59 -13.32 -36.58
N ASN A 106 27.19 -13.14 -35.41
CA ASN A 106 28.18 -12.18 -34.89
C ASN A 106 28.82 -11.10 -35.78
N THR A 107 29.02 -9.91 -35.18
CA THR A 107 30.07 -8.92 -35.50
C THR A 107 30.71 -8.33 -34.22
N PRO A 108 31.92 -7.73 -34.30
CA PRO A 108 32.94 -7.81 -33.24
C PRO A 108 33.09 -6.57 -32.33
N VAL A 109 33.85 -6.82 -31.26
CA VAL A 109 34.28 -5.99 -30.13
C VAL A 109 35.18 -4.81 -30.51
N THR A 110 35.01 -3.66 -29.85
CA THR A 110 36.06 -2.63 -29.69
C THR A 110 36.18 -2.15 -28.23
N ASN A 111 37.42 -2.17 -27.76
CA ASN A 111 37.92 -1.71 -26.45
C ASN A 111 38.33 -0.24 -26.50
N SER A 112 38.14 0.50 -25.40
CA SER A 112 39.09 1.54 -24.95
C SER A 112 38.98 1.83 -23.44
N ASN A 113 40.14 1.97 -22.81
CA ASN A 113 40.42 2.10 -21.38
C ASN A 113 40.68 3.61 -21.03
N PRO A 114 41.14 4.04 -19.83
CA PRO A 114 40.49 5.08 -19.03
C PRO A 114 41.32 6.37 -18.89
N GLN A 115 40.69 7.46 -18.42
CA GLN A 115 41.42 8.64 -17.95
C GLN A 115 41.01 9.05 -16.54
N THR A 116 42.03 9.40 -15.77
CA THR A 116 42.09 9.67 -14.34
C THR A 116 42.21 11.16 -14.01
N ASN A 117 41.56 11.57 -12.90
CA ASN A 117 41.90 12.62 -11.90
C ASN A 117 41.81 14.13 -12.28
N PRO A 118 41.73 15.07 -11.31
CA PRO A 118 41.66 14.92 -9.84
C PRO A 118 40.59 15.77 -9.09
N GLN A 119 40.51 15.42 -7.82
CA GLN A 119 39.77 15.92 -6.67
C GLN A 119 40.22 17.33 -6.20
N THR A 120 39.28 18.21 -5.83
CA THR A 120 39.53 19.42 -5.01
C THR A 120 38.47 19.53 -3.91
N THR A 121 38.92 19.84 -2.69
CA THR A 121 38.12 20.08 -1.46
C THR A 121 38.46 21.50 -0.93
N PRO A 122 37.77 22.07 0.09
CA PRO A 122 37.13 23.38 -0.01
C PRO A 122 37.79 24.45 0.88
N THR A 123 37.39 25.72 0.69
CA THR A 123 37.80 26.84 1.57
C THR A 123 36.55 27.57 2.13
N PRO A 124 36.52 28.01 3.39
CA PRO A 124 35.30 28.41 4.09
C PRO A 124 35.05 29.94 4.16
N ALA A 125 33.75 30.26 4.29
CA ALA A 125 33.03 31.39 4.92
C ALA A 125 33.60 32.83 4.94
N PRO A 126 32.69 33.82 4.89
CA PRO A 126 32.47 34.61 6.10
C PRO A 126 30.99 34.86 6.45
N THR A 127 30.74 35.04 7.76
CA THR A 127 29.48 35.51 8.40
C THR A 127 29.63 36.99 8.75
N PRO A 128 28.61 37.86 8.61
CA PRO A 128 27.83 38.35 9.77
C PRO A 128 26.34 38.63 9.39
N SER A 129 25.33 38.86 10.24
CA SER A 129 25.26 39.57 11.51
C SER A 129 24.01 39.16 12.32
N THR A 130 24.11 39.29 13.64
CA THR A 130 23.10 39.09 14.68
C THR A 130 21.97 40.13 14.65
N ILE A 131 20.70 39.68 14.68
CA ILE A 131 19.55 40.47 15.15
C ILE A 131 18.74 39.58 16.10
N THR A 132 18.47 40.11 17.30
CA THR A 132 17.84 39.47 18.45
C THR A 132 16.35 39.22 18.20
N ALA A 133 15.95 37.97 17.98
CA ALA A 133 14.57 37.53 17.68
C ALA A 133 13.94 36.64 18.78
N VAL A 134 14.49 36.67 19.99
CA VAL A 134 14.23 35.63 21.01
C VAL A 134 12.91 35.88 21.77
N GLU A 135 12.46 37.11 21.94
CA GLU A 135 11.35 37.40 22.89
C GLU A 135 9.94 37.42 22.26
N VAL A 136 9.82 37.64 20.94
CA VAL A 136 8.52 37.60 20.21
C VAL A 136 8.19 36.18 19.72
N ALA A 137 9.19 35.29 19.66
CA ALA A 137 9.02 33.92 19.20
C ALA A 137 8.32 33.02 20.24
N GLU A 138 8.52 33.26 21.55
CA GLU A 138 7.99 32.37 22.60
C GLU A 138 6.49 32.54 22.85
N THR A 139 5.97 33.77 22.84
CA THR A 139 4.54 34.05 23.01
C THR A 139 3.71 33.61 21.79
N THR A 140 4.29 33.65 20.59
CA THR A 140 3.64 33.17 19.36
C THR A 140 3.67 31.64 19.27
N LYS A 141 4.70 30.97 19.83
CA LYS A 141 4.77 29.50 19.92
C LYS A 141 3.66 28.92 20.78
N LYS A 142 3.40 29.51 21.95
CA LYS A 142 2.42 29.00 22.93
C LYS A 142 0.98 29.05 22.40
N LYS A 143 0.62 30.11 21.65
CA LYS A 143 -0.72 30.27 21.06
C LYS A 143 -0.95 29.42 19.79
N ASN A 144 0.11 29.11 19.05
CA ASN A 144 0.04 28.23 17.88
C ASN A 144 0.08 26.73 18.21
N GLU A 145 0.63 26.34 19.37
CA GLU A 145 0.59 24.94 19.82
C GLU A 145 -0.78 24.51 20.33
N GLU A 146 -1.53 25.37 21.03
CA GLU A 146 -2.93 25.10 21.38
C GLU A 146 -3.83 25.02 20.13
N ALA A 147 -3.60 25.86 19.11
CA ALA A 147 -4.35 25.80 17.85
C ALA A 147 -4.02 24.57 16.98
N LYS A 148 -2.86 23.92 17.19
CA LYS A 148 -2.46 22.69 16.48
C LYS A 148 -3.05 21.41 17.09
N LYS A 149 -3.35 21.39 18.39
CA LYS A 149 -3.90 20.21 19.08
C LYS A 149 -5.38 19.95 18.78
N ASP A 150 -6.10 20.94 18.26
CA ASP A 150 -7.55 20.83 18.04
C ASP A 150 -7.96 20.47 16.61
N ALA A 151 -7.02 20.24 15.70
CA ALA A 151 -7.32 19.71 14.37
C ALA A 151 -7.83 18.27 14.51
N ALA A 152 -9.07 18.01 14.11
CA ALA A 152 -9.56 16.64 14.00
C ALA A 152 -8.82 15.93 12.85
N ASP A 153 -7.69 15.30 13.15
CA ASP A 153 -7.06 14.42 12.18
C ASP A 153 -7.93 13.16 12.01
N LEU A 154 -8.67 13.10 10.90
CA LEU A 154 -9.44 11.93 10.47
C LEU A 154 -8.59 10.90 9.72
N SER A 155 -7.25 11.05 9.69
CA SER A 155 -6.39 9.92 9.34
C SER A 155 -6.70 8.76 10.28
N VAL A 156 -6.68 7.52 9.77
CA VAL A 156 -6.79 6.35 10.63
C VAL A 156 -5.61 6.43 11.59
N PRO A 157 -5.83 6.55 12.91
CA PRO A 157 -4.73 6.74 13.81
C PRO A 157 -3.79 5.55 13.72
N ASP A 158 -2.50 5.85 13.59
CA ASP A 158 -1.47 4.86 13.40
C ASP A 158 -1.34 3.94 14.62
N SER A 159 -1.65 4.42 15.83
CA SER A 159 -1.66 3.59 17.05
C SER A 159 -2.79 3.98 18.05
N PRO A 160 -3.55 2.99 18.56
CA PRO A 160 -4.60 3.17 19.57
C PRO A 160 -4.17 3.94 20.83
N GLY A 161 -2.99 3.64 21.37
CA GLY A 161 -2.46 4.27 22.57
C GLY A 161 -2.25 5.77 22.38
N PHE A 162 -1.71 6.19 21.24
CA PHE A 162 -1.55 7.61 20.93
C PHE A 162 -2.89 8.32 20.74
N THR A 163 -3.85 7.65 20.12
CA THR A 163 -5.21 8.20 19.89
C THR A 163 -5.87 8.60 21.20
N ILE A 164 -5.82 7.70 22.20
CA ILE A 164 -6.42 7.97 23.51
C ILE A 164 -5.55 8.89 24.37
N LEU A 165 -4.30 9.16 24.02
CA LEU A 165 -3.52 10.20 24.69
C LEU A 165 -3.64 11.56 24.00
N GLY A 166 -4.31 11.64 22.85
CA GLY A 166 -4.37 12.86 22.04
C GLY A 166 -3.00 13.27 21.52
N LEU A 167 -2.13 12.29 21.26
CA LEU A 167 -0.79 12.51 20.74
C LEU A 167 -0.72 12.16 19.27
N THR A 168 0.04 12.96 18.52
CA THR A 168 0.51 12.61 17.18
C THR A 168 1.99 12.26 17.31
N PRO A 169 2.42 11.01 17.05
CA PRO A 169 3.82 10.66 17.15
C PRO A 169 4.65 11.52 16.19
N GLN A 170 5.74 12.12 16.69
CA GLN A 170 6.67 12.86 15.83
C GLN A 170 7.56 11.92 15.03
N THR A 171 7.95 10.80 15.64
CA THR A 171 8.82 9.79 15.05
C THR A 171 8.29 8.41 15.42
N VAL A 172 8.12 7.55 14.42
CA VAL A 172 7.75 6.15 14.60
C VAL A 172 8.96 5.32 14.17
N ILE A 173 9.63 4.71 15.15
CA ILE A 173 10.71 3.77 14.90
C ILE A 173 10.09 2.38 14.75
N ARG A 174 10.39 1.70 13.63
CA ARG A 174 9.96 0.32 13.37
C ARG A 174 11.19 -0.57 13.35
N PRO A 175 11.65 -1.05 14.52
CA PRO A 175 12.84 -1.89 14.57
C PRO A 175 12.58 -3.17 13.78
N GLY A 176 13.45 -3.46 12.82
CA GLY A 176 13.40 -4.67 12.01
C GLY A 176 14.07 -5.86 12.68
N THR A 177 14.80 -5.64 13.78
CA THR A 177 15.51 -6.69 14.52
C THR A 177 15.31 -6.52 16.03
N PRO A 178 15.40 -7.62 16.83
CA PRO A 178 15.36 -7.53 18.29
C PRO A 178 16.43 -6.60 18.88
N ARG A 179 17.61 -6.53 18.24
CA ARG A 179 18.68 -5.60 18.63
C ARG A 179 18.28 -4.14 18.42
N GLU A 180 17.73 -3.80 17.25
CA GLU A 180 17.21 -2.45 16.99
C GLU A 180 16.11 -2.09 17.99
N PHE A 181 15.24 -3.04 18.35
CA PHE A 181 14.20 -2.83 19.35
C PHE A 181 14.79 -2.53 20.73
N ALA A 182 15.74 -3.35 21.20
CA ALA A 182 16.41 -3.14 22.48
C ALA A 182 17.15 -1.80 22.51
N THR A 183 17.84 -1.43 21.43
CA THR A 183 18.50 -0.13 21.31
C THR A 183 17.50 1.02 21.34
N ALA A 184 16.38 0.91 20.61
CA ALA A 184 15.32 1.92 20.64
C ALA A 184 14.70 2.06 22.04
N LEU A 185 14.52 0.94 22.75
CA LEU A 185 13.98 0.91 24.11
C LEU A 185 14.96 1.53 25.13
N ILE A 186 16.25 1.20 25.05
CA ILE A 186 17.29 1.78 25.93
C ILE A 186 17.40 3.29 25.69
N ASN A 187 17.40 3.72 24.42
CA ASN A 187 17.41 5.15 24.07
C ASN A 187 16.13 5.88 24.49
N SER A 188 15.06 5.13 24.78
CA SER A 188 13.81 5.68 25.29
C SER A 188 13.82 5.90 26.80
N LEU A 189 14.83 5.38 27.51
CA LEU A 189 15.07 5.63 28.92
C LEU A 189 16.07 6.79 29.08
N ASP A 190 15.90 7.61 30.11
CA ASP A 190 16.91 8.57 30.53
C ASP A 190 17.99 7.91 31.39
N GLU A 191 19.01 8.68 31.78
CA GLU A 191 20.12 8.22 32.63
C GLU A 191 19.67 7.70 34.00
N ASN A 192 18.46 8.07 34.43
CA ASN A 192 17.87 7.65 35.70
C ASN A 192 16.93 6.43 35.53
N GLY A 193 16.83 5.86 34.33
CA GLY A 193 15.96 4.73 34.03
C GLY A 193 14.48 5.10 33.90
N ASN A 194 14.14 6.39 33.80
CA ASN A 194 12.77 6.81 33.53
C ASN A 194 12.52 6.84 32.02
N PHE A 195 11.33 6.45 31.59
CA PHE A 195 10.91 6.67 30.21
C PHE A 195 10.90 8.16 29.89
N GLN A 196 11.60 8.53 28.81
CA GLN A 196 11.41 9.81 28.16
C GLN A 196 9.94 9.92 27.73
N THR A 197 9.40 11.12 27.77
CA THR A 197 8.01 11.38 27.41
C THR A 197 7.75 11.07 25.95
N GLY A 198 6.62 10.44 25.64
CA GLY A 198 6.20 10.21 24.25
C GLY A 198 6.70 8.90 23.65
N VAL A 199 7.03 7.91 24.48
CA VAL A 199 7.35 6.56 24.00
C VAL A 199 6.06 5.80 23.72
N ALA A 200 6.02 5.13 22.58
CA ALA A 200 5.03 4.09 22.35
C ALA A 200 5.62 2.88 21.65
N ILE A 201 4.99 1.76 21.93
CA ILE A 201 5.26 0.47 21.31
C ILE A 201 3.97 0.09 20.60
N ASP A 202 4.07 -0.22 19.31
CA ASP A 202 2.99 -0.80 18.52
C ASP A 202 3.47 -2.14 17.97
N THR A 203 2.64 -3.17 18.11
CA THR A 203 2.96 -4.54 17.68
C THR A 203 1.77 -5.16 16.97
N ALA A 204 2.04 -6.10 16.08
CA ALA A 204 1.04 -6.96 15.46
C ALA A 204 1.26 -8.40 15.97
N PRO A 205 0.70 -8.77 17.14
CA PRO A 205 1.07 -10.00 17.85
C PRO A 205 0.94 -11.25 16.99
N PHE A 206 -0.08 -11.32 16.14
CA PHE A 206 -0.29 -12.46 15.26
C PHE A 206 0.84 -12.63 14.24
N LEU A 207 1.30 -11.56 13.59
CA LEU A 207 2.44 -11.63 12.67
C LEU A 207 3.75 -11.90 13.41
N LEU A 208 3.87 -11.41 14.65
CA LEU A 208 5.07 -11.66 15.46
C LEU A 208 5.18 -13.14 15.88
N LEU A 209 4.06 -13.78 16.23
CA LEU A 209 4.04 -15.15 16.76
C LEU A 209 3.86 -16.22 15.68
N PHE A 210 3.13 -15.89 14.60
CA PHE A 210 2.72 -16.86 13.57
C PHE A 210 3.06 -16.38 12.15
N GLY A 211 3.80 -15.27 12.00
CA GLY A 211 4.10 -14.70 10.67
C GLY A 211 4.89 -15.66 9.76
N ASP A 212 5.80 -16.44 10.33
CA ASP A 212 6.63 -17.40 9.59
C ASP A 212 5.82 -18.61 9.09
N ASP A 213 4.75 -18.97 9.80
CA ASP A 213 3.84 -20.06 9.42
C ASP A 213 2.74 -19.61 8.46
N VAL A 214 2.51 -18.30 8.32
CA VAL A 214 1.41 -17.76 7.51
C VAL A 214 1.93 -17.41 6.12
N THR A 215 1.62 -18.29 5.17
CA THR A 215 1.90 -18.04 3.76
C THR A 215 1.00 -16.92 3.22
N LEU A 216 1.47 -16.24 2.17
CA LEU A 216 0.64 -15.27 1.43
C LEU A 216 -0.67 -15.91 0.92
N GLY A 217 -0.62 -17.21 0.63
CA GLY A 217 -1.80 -17.95 0.19
C GLY A 217 -2.84 -18.11 1.29
N GLU A 218 -2.43 -18.49 2.50
CA GLU A 218 -3.33 -18.57 3.67
C GLU A 218 -3.90 -17.20 4.02
N TYR A 219 -3.06 -16.16 3.99
CA TYR A 219 -3.49 -14.76 4.14
C TYR A 219 -4.64 -14.40 3.17
N ARG A 220 -4.60 -14.92 1.94
CA ARG A 220 -5.63 -14.64 0.91
C ARG A 220 -6.91 -15.46 1.03
N GLY A 221 -6.97 -16.50 1.88
CA GLY A 221 -8.09 -17.45 1.91
C GLY A 221 -7.74 -18.85 1.44
N GLY A 222 -6.46 -19.14 1.23
CA GLY A 222 -6.00 -20.42 0.76
C GLY A 222 -6.30 -20.65 -0.73
N ILE A 223 -5.58 -21.61 -1.28
CA ILE A 223 -5.73 -22.01 -2.68
C ILE A 223 -7.00 -22.83 -2.80
N LYS A 224 -7.83 -22.55 -3.80
CA LYS A 224 -8.96 -23.41 -4.15
C LYS A 224 -8.39 -24.76 -4.57
N ARG A 225 -8.76 -25.81 -3.85
CA ARG A 225 -8.41 -27.18 -4.18
C ARG A 225 -9.60 -27.88 -4.82
N ASP A 226 -9.34 -28.76 -5.78
CA ASP A 226 -10.37 -29.65 -6.33
C ASP A 226 -10.73 -30.75 -5.32
N ALA A 227 -11.68 -31.62 -5.68
CA ALA A 227 -12.09 -32.73 -4.82
C ALA A 227 -10.94 -33.72 -4.49
N SER A 228 -9.85 -33.70 -5.26
CA SER A 228 -8.66 -34.53 -5.05
C SER A 228 -7.58 -33.82 -4.24
N GLY A 229 -7.83 -32.59 -3.78
CA GLY A 229 -6.86 -31.78 -3.05
C GLY A 229 -5.84 -31.06 -3.94
N ASN A 230 -5.94 -31.15 -5.27
CA ASN A 230 -5.01 -30.48 -6.17
C ASN A 230 -5.36 -28.99 -6.30
N MET A 231 -4.35 -28.15 -6.51
CA MET A 231 -4.56 -26.72 -6.77
C MET A 231 -5.35 -26.52 -8.06
N VAL A 232 -6.48 -25.83 -7.96
CA VAL A 232 -7.25 -25.43 -9.14
C VAL A 232 -6.55 -24.24 -9.78
N ARG A 233 -6.18 -24.40 -11.05
CA ARG A 233 -5.67 -23.32 -11.89
C ARG A 233 -6.74 -22.90 -12.91
N ASP A 234 -6.77 -21.63 -13.26
CA ASP A 234 -7.53 -21.15 -14.40
C ASP A 234 -6.91 -21.65 -15.72
N PRO A 235 -7.58 -21.50 -16.88
CA PRO A 235 -7.03 -21.91 -18.17
C PRO A 235 -5.72 -21.24 -18.56
N SER A 236 -5.38 -20.10 -17.95
CA SER A 236 -4.12 -19.39 -18.12
C SER A 236 -3.01 -19.88 -17.18
N GLY A 237 -3.30 -20.87 -16.33
CA GLY A 237 -2.37 -21.45 -15.37
C GLY A 237 -2.26 -20.71 -14.05
N ASN A 238 -3.06 -19.67 -13.81
CA ASN A 238 -3.04 -18.92 -12.54
C ASN A 238 -3.77 -19.69 -11.44
N ILE A 239 -3.28 -19.57 -10.21
CA ILE A 239 -3.90 -20.21 -9.04
C ILE A 239 -5.22 -19.53 -8.71
N ILE A 240 -6.31 -20.29 -8.57
CA ILE A 240 -7.60 -19.76 -8.14
C ILE A 240 -7.65 -19.72 -6.61
N TRP A 241 -7.84 -18.53 -6.04
CA TRP A 241 -7.99 -18.36 -4.58
C TRP A 241 -9.41 -18.68 -4.12
N ASN A 242 -9.56 -19.34 -2.96
CA ASN A 242 -10.86 -19.53 -2.35
C ASN A 242 -11.28 -18.26 -1.60
N LYS A 243 -11.85 -17.28 -2.34
CA LYS A 243 -12.30 -16.00 -1.79
C LYS A 243 -13.35 -16.14 -0.69
N ASN A 244 -14.06 -17.27 -0.65
CA ASN A 244 -15.12 -17.55 0.32
C ASN A 244 -14.61 -18.29 1.56
N ASN A 245 -13.31 -18.56 1.68
CA ASN A 245 -12.77 -19.23 2.85
C ASN A 245 -12.74 -18.27 4.06
N PRO A 246 -13.56 -18.51 5.11
CA PRO A 246 -13.58 -17.65 6.29
C PRO A 246 -12.24 -17.63 7.04
N SER A 247 -11.41 -18.68 6.90
CA SER A 247 -10.11 -18.72 7.58
C SER A 247 -9.15 -17.64 7.07
N GLY A 248 -9.18 -17.31 5.77
CA GLY A 248 -8.37 -16.21 5.23
C GLY A 248 -8.81 -14.87 5.77
N TYR A 249 -10.11 -14.63 5.85
CA TYR A 249 -10.63 -13.39 6.43
C TYR A 249 -10.15 -13.20 7.87
N PHE A 250 -10.26 -14.24 8.70
CA PHE A 250 -9.81 -14.19 10.08
C PHE A 250 -8.30 -14.01 10.20
N THR A 251 -7.52 -14.71 9.36
CA THR A 251 -6.05 -14.56 9.28
C THR A 251 -5.67 -13.11 8.94
N ARG A 252 -6.36 -12.47 8.00
CA ARG A 252 -6.15 -11.05 7.66
C ARG A 252 -6.50 -10.12 8.81
N MET A 253 -7.63 -10.37 9.47
CA MET A 253 -8.05 -9.56 10.61
C MET A 253 -7.04 -9.65 11.75
N LEU A 254 -6.59 -10.87 12.10
CA LEU A 254 -5.60 -11.08 13.17
C LEU A 254 -4.23 -10.54 12.83
N SER A 255 -3.72 -10.78 11.62
CA SER A 255 -2.42 -10.24 11.18
C SER A 255 -2.40 -8.72 11.08
N ARG A 256 -3.56 -8.07 10.98
CA ARG A 256 -3.72 -6.62 11.00
C ARG A 256 -4.22 -6.10 12.35
N THR A 257 -4.38 -6.98 13.33
CA THR A 257 -4.69 -6.58 14.70
C THR A 257 -3.43 -6.00 15.30
N GLN A 258 -3.54 -4.76 15.75
CA GLN A 258 -2.44 -4.06 16.38
C GLN A 258 -2.72 -3.86 17.86
N PHE A 259 -1.70 -4.09 18.67
CA PHE A 259 -1.69 -3.75 20.07
C PHE A 259 -0.68 -2.62 20.28
N SER A 260 -1.10 -1.61 21.02
CA SER A 260 -0.25 -0.46 21.30
C SER A 260 -0.25 -0.11 22.77
N LEU A 261 0.92 0.33 23.24
CA LEU A 261 1.16 0.89 24.55
C LEU A 261 1.84 2.24 24.36
N ALA A 262 1.35 3.30 24.98
CA ALA A 262 1.91 4.64 24.85
C ALA A 262 2.00 5.34 26.21
N THR A 263 2.99 6.21 26.38
CA THR A 263 3.14 7.06 27.57
C THR A 263 3.31 8.53 27.17
N THR A 264 2.81 9.44 28.01
CA THR A 264 3.10 10.88 27.92
C THR A 264 3.29 11.46 29.30
N LYS A 265 4.06 12.54 29.44
CA LYS A 265 3.91 13.43 30.60
C LYS A 265 3.09 14.66 30.20
N GLY A 266 2.70 15.45 31.18
CA GLY A 266 2.09 16.75 30.98
C GLY A 266 2.97 17.65 30.13
N THR A 267 2.33 18.56 29.39
CA THR A 267 3.02 19.42 28.42
C THR A 267 3.49 20.75 29.00
N THR A 268 3.13 21.05 30.24
CA THR A 268 3.51 22.29 30.92
C THR A 268 4.34 21.95 32.16
N GLU A 269 5.21 22.87 32.59
CA GLU A 269 6.00 22.70 33.83
C GLU A 269 5.10 22.48 35.06
N ASP A 270 3.90 23.06 35.03
CA ASP A 270 2.87 22.88 36.07
C ASP A 270 2.15 21.53 35.99
N ASP A 271 2.13 20.88 34.83
CA ASP A 271 1.51 19.58 34.62
C ASP A 271 2.54 18.48 34.81
N LYS A 272 2.76 18.10 36.06
CA LYS A 272 3.62 16.98 36.43
C LYS A 272 2.99 15.62 36.11
N SER A 273 1.80 15.57 35.51
CA SER A 273 1.12 14.30 35.31
C SER A 273 1.86 13.37 34.36
N ALA A 274 1.74 12.08 34.59
CA ALA A 274 2.13 11.04 33.64
C ALA A 274 0.88 10.27 33.22
N LYS A 275 0.78 9.92 31.94
CA LYS A 275 -0.32 9.12 31.40
C LYS A 275 0.25 7.90 30.70
N ILE A 276 -0.43 6.78 30.85
CA ILE A 276 -0.17 5.54 30.12
C ILE A 276 -1.47 5.11 29.45
N ALA A 277 -1.37 4.55 28.26
CA ALA A 277 -2.50 4.07 27.51
C ALA A 277 -2.16 2.75 26.83
N ALA A 278 -3.12 1.83 26.85
CA ALA A 278 -3.04 0.58 26.13
C ALA A 278 -4.28 0.42 25.26
N GLY A 279 -4.12 -0.03 24.02
CA GLY A 279 -5.24 -0.19 23.12
C GLY A 279 -5.00 -1.18 21.99
N VAL A 280 -6.11 -1.60 21.40
CA VAL A 280 -6.16 -2.55 20.30
C VAL A 280 -6.86 -1.93 19.09
N ARG A 281 -6.37 -2.24 17.89
CA ARG A 281 -6.98 -1.87 16.61
C ARG A 281 -7.27 -3.14 15.82
N PHE A 282 -8.45 -3.22 15.23
CA PHE A 282 -8.82 -4.26 14.29
C PHE A 282 -9.09 -3.62 12.92
N THR A 283 -8.55 -4.23 11.86
CA THR A 283 -8.99 -3.95 10.49
C THR A 283 -9.96 -5.05 10.07
N LEU A 284 -11.26 -4.71 10.01
CA LEU A 284 -12.29 -5.68 9.62
C LEU A 284 -12.18 -6.01 8.13
N PHE A 285 -11.92 -5.03 7.28
CA PHE A 285 -11.56 -5.26 5.89
C PHE A 285 -10.74 -4.08 5.35
N ASP A 286 -9.94 -4.35 4.32
CA ASP A 286 -9.18 -3.34 3.57
C ASP A 286 -8.89 -3.85 2.16
N TYR A 287 -9.59 -3.28 1.17
CA TYR A 287 -9.37 -3.61 -0.24
C TYR A 287 -8.13 -2.94 -0.81
N GLY A 288 -7.52 -2.00 -0.10
CA GLY A 288 -6.27 -1.35 -0.48
C GLY A 288 -5.02 -2.16 -0.11
N ASP A 289 -5.17 -3.33 0.52
CA ASP A 289 -4.03 -4.14 0.94
C ASP A 289 -3.23 -4.65 -0.28
N PRO A 290 -1.95 -4.27 -0.44
CA PRO A 290 -1.14 -4.73 -1.57
C PRO A 290 -0.94 -6.25 -1.56
N ARG A 291 -1.06 -6.92 -0.40
CA ARG A 291 -1.02 -8.39 -0.32
C ARG A 291 -2.26 -9.03 -0.91
N LEU A 292 -3.31 -8.28 -1.23
CA LEU A 292 -4.50 -8.77 -1.95
C LEU A 292 -4.49 -8.39 -3.43
N ASP A 293 -3.46 -7.67 -3.89
CA ASP A 293 -3.36 -7.21 -5.27
C ASP A 293 -2.78 -8.30 -6.20
N GLU A 294 -3.66 -9.10 -6.78
CA GLU A 294 -3.29 -10.17 -7.73
C GLU A 294 -2.44 -9.65 -8.91
N LYS A 295 -2.66 -8.40 -9.34
CA LYS A 295 -1.89 -7.78 -10.44
C LYS A 295 -0.48 -7.40 -10.02
N LEU A 296 -0.25 -7.12 -8.73
CA LEU A 296 1.08 -6.89 -8.20
C LEU A 296 1.91 -8.18 -8.26
N ASP A 297 1.33 -9.32 -7.87
CA ASP A 297 2.05 -10.60 -7.94
C ASP A 297 2.36 -10.98 -9.39
N GLN A 298 1.39 -10.84 -10.30
CA GLN A 298 1.64 -11.09 -11.73
C GLN A 298 2.76 -10.21 -12.28
N CYS A 299 2.91 -9.00 -11.75
CA CYS A 299 4.02 -8.11 -12.11
C CYS A 299 5.35 -8.65 -11.57
N PHE A 300 5.40 -9.07 -10.31
CA PHE A 300 6.59 -9.68 -9.71
C PHE A 300 6.97 -11.02 -10.35
N ASP A 301 6.00 -11.88 -10.66
CA ASP A 301 6.22 -13.16 -11.31
C ASP A 301 6.84 -12.99 -12.71
N ARG A 302 6.39 -11.98 -13.47
CA ARG A 302 7.00 -11.64 -14.76
C ARG A 302 8.47 -11.23 -14.59
N ILE A 303 8.78 -10.37 -13.62
CA ILE A 303 10.15 -9.96 -13.34
C ILE A 303 10.99 -11.16 -12.87
N ALA A 304 10.46 -11.99 -11.98
CA ALA A 304 11.14 -13.18 -11.51
C ALA A 304 11.39 -14.20 -12.63
N ALA A 305 10.47 -14.33 -13.60
CA ALA A 305 10.65 -15.17 -14.79
C ALA A 305 11.75 -14.62 -15.71
N LEU A 306 11.83 -13.30 -15.89
CA LEU A 306 12.91 -12.65 -16.62
C LEU A 306 14.27 -12.88 -15.93
N ILE A 307 14.35 -12.65 -14.62
CA ILE A 307 15.56 -12.89 -13.82
C ILE A 307 15.98 -14.36 -13.92
N ARG A 308 15.05 -15.32 -13.78
CA ARG A 308 15.36 -16.75 -13.94
C ARG A 308 15.88 -17.07 -15.32
N THR A 309 15.30 -16.50 -16.37
CA THR A 309 15.73 -16.71 -17.75
C THR A 309 17.14 -16.13 -17.99
N GLN A 310 17.43 -14.94 -17.44
CA GLN A 310 18.75 -14.32 -17.50
C GLN A 310 19.79 -15.12 -16.70
N ALA A 311 19.46 -15.52 -15.47
CA ALA A 311 20.34 -16.30 -14.62
C ALA A 311 20.73 -17.63 -15.29
N LYS A 312 19.78 -18.34 -15.93
CA LYS A 312 20.07 -19.57 -16.70
C LYS A 312 21.00 -19.35 -17.89
N ARG A 313 21.00 -18.17 -18.49
CA ARG A 313 21.92 -17.83 -19.59
C ARG A 313 23.33 -17.56 -19.08
N GLU A 314 23.46 -16.96 -17.90
CA GLU A 314 24.75 -16.61 -17.30
C GLU A 314 25.39 -17.76 -16.52
N VAL A 315 24.58 -18.63 -15.93
CA VAL A 315 25.01 -19.78 -15.14
C VAL A 315 24.42 -21.04 -15.76
N PRO A 316 25.20 -21.81 -16.54
CA PRO A 316 24.73 -23.05 -17.17
C PRO A 316 24.15 -24.05 -16.15
N ASP A 317 23.17 -24.85 -16.57
CA ASP A 317 22.40 -25.75 -15.69
C ASP A 317 23.28 -26.74 -14.88
N TRP A 318 24.46 -27.11 -15.39
CA TRP A 318 25.39 -27.98 -14.67
C TRP A 318 26.01 -27.33 -13.42
N PHE A 319 26.09 -25.99 -13.39
CA PHE A 319 26.54 -25.21 -12.22
C PHE A 319 25.44 -25.04 -11.17
N ALA A 320 24.15 -25.02 -11.58
CA ALA A 320 23.02 -24.75 -10.69
C ALA A 320 22.72 -25.88 -9.68
N SER A 321 23.28 -27.08 -9.88
CA SER A 321 23.12 -28.22 -8.96
C SER A 321 23.90 -28.06 -7.64
N ALA A 322 24.90 -27.16 -7.59
CA ALA A 322 25.58 -26.78 -6.37
C ALA A 322 24.87 -25.57 -5.74
N ALA A 323 23.77 -25.82 -5.03
CA ALA A 323 22.93 -24.82 -4.34
C ALA A 323 23.67 -23.93 -3.29
N GLY A 324 25.00 -24.06 -3.17
CA GLY A 324 25.86 -23.26 -2.32
C GLY A 324 26.89 -22.40 -3.06
N ASP A 325 26.86 -22.31 -4.40
CA ASP A 325 27.85 -21.50 -5.12
C ASP A 325 27.59 -19.99 -4.95
N GLU A 326 28.52 -19.31 -4.30
CA GLU A 326 28.56 -17.85 -4.14
C GLU A 326 28.47 -17.11 -5.49
N ARG A 327 28.91 -17.73 -6.60
CA ARG A 327 28.77 -17.14 -7.94
C ARG A 327 27.31 -17.03 -8.37
N PHE A 328 26.49 -18.05 -8.13
CA PHE A 328 25.07 -18.02 -8.47
C PHE A 328 24.34 -16.96 -7.63
N LYS A 329 24.66 -16.87 -6.33
CA LYS A 329 24.15 -15.81 -5.46
C LYS A 329 24.54 -14.42 -5.97
N ALA A 330 25.80 -14.21 -6.35
CA ALA A 330 26.28 -12.92 -6.87
C ALA A 330 25.57 -12.52 -8.18
N VAL A 331 25.36 -13.46 -9.09
CA VAL A 331 24.57 -13.24 -10.32
C VAL A 331 23.14 -12.86 -9.97
N LEU A 332 22.49 -13.59 -9.05
CA LEU A 332 21.11 -13.31 -8.66
C LEU A 332 20.97 -11.92 -8.02
N ILE A 333 21.86 -11.55 -7.10
CA ILE A 333 21.88 -10.23 -6.46
C ILE A 333 22.00 -9.12 -7.52
N ARG A 334 22.92 -9.27 -8.48
CA ARG A 334 23.10 -8.30 -9.57
C ARG A 334 21.84 -8.17 -10.43
N LEU A 335 21.23 -9.30 -10.80
CA LEU A 335 20.00 -9.30 -11.61
C LEU A 335 18.83 -8.67 -10.85
N ILE A 336 18.71 -8.92 -9.55
CA ILE A 336 17.69 -8.29 -8.70
C ILE A 336 17.91 -6.76 -8.67
N GLU A 337 19.14 -6.28 -8.44
CA GLU A 337 19.43 -4.85 -8.40
C GLU A 337 19.16 -4.17 -9.76
N ASN A 338 19.51 -4.83 -10.87
CA ASN A 338 19.20 -4.34 -12.22
C ASN A 338 17.69 -4.19 -12.50
N ASN A 339 16.87 -5.04 -11.86
CA ASN A 339 15.42 -5.04 -12.04
C ASN A 339 14.67 -4.24 -10.95
N LYS A 340 15.38 -3.61 -10.01
CA LYS A 340 14.78 -2.84 -8.89
C LYS A 340 13.85 -1.73 -9.35
N THR A 341 14.17 -1.07 -10.47
CA THR A 341 13.31 -0.05 -11.08
C THR A 341 11.98 -0.63 -11.54
N ASP A 342 11.96 -1.86 -12.07
CA ASP A 342 10.75 -2.52 -12.52
C ASP A 342 9.91 -3.04 -11.35
N TYR A 343 10.53 -3.57 -10.29
CA TYR A 343 9.85 -3.87 -9.03
C TYR A 343 9.18 -2.61 -8.46
N LYS A 344 9.90 -1.49 -8.46
CA LYS A 344 9.35 -0.20 -8.01
C LYS A 344 8.17 0.23 -8.87
N LYS A 345 8.21 0.07 -10.20
CA LYS A 345 7.07 0.35 -11.08
C LYS A 345 5.86 -0.52 -10.72
N CYS A 346 6.05 -1.82 -10.47
CA CYS A 346 4.97 -2.71 -10.04
C CYS A 346 4.31 -2.21 -8.74
N VAL A 347 5.12 -1.85 -7.74
CA VAL A 347 4.65 -1.30 -6.46
C VAL A 347 3.92 0.03 -6.64
N ASP A 348 4.44 0.93 -7.44
CA ASP A 348 3.84 2.25 -7.67
C ASP A 348 2.50 2.11 -8.42
N GLN A 349 2.40 1.19 -9.39
CA GLN A 349 1.14 0.85 -10.04
C GLN A 349 0.13 0.22 -9.07
N SER A 350 0.58 -0.64 -8.14
CA SER A 350 -0.29 -1.18 -7.08
C SER A 350 -0.83 -0.07 -6.19
N LYS A 351 0.01 0.89 -5.78
CA LYS A 351 -0.42 2.06 -5.00
C LYS A 351 -1.45 2.90 -5.76
N GLU A 352 -1.31 3.06 -7.06
CA GLU A 352 -2.31 3.74 -7.89
C GLU A 352 -3.64 2.98 -7.96
N ARG A 353 -3.59 1.66 -8.15
CA ARG A 353 -4.79 0.79 -8.18
C ARG A 353 -5.49 0.70 -6.83
N ASN A 354 -4.76 0.79 -5.73
CA ASN A 354 -5.28 0.67 -4.37
C ASN A 354 -5.50 2.04 -3.69
N PHE A 355 -5.19 3.14 -4.39
CA PHE A 355 -5.55 4.47 -3.91
C PHE A 355 -7.06 4.56 -3.75
N ALA A 356 -7.49 5.19 -2.64
CA ALA A 356 -8.88 5.41 -2.29
C ALA A 356 -9.73 4.14 -2.06
N SER A 357 -9.13 2.96 -1.86
CA SER A 357 -9.89 1.73 -1.61
C SER A 357 -10.70 1.75 -0.32
N SER A 358 -11.76 0.95 -0.28
CA SER A 358 -12.64 0.77 0.87
C SER A 358 -11.93 0.01 1.99
N SER A 359 -12.14 0.48 3.22
CA SER A 359 -11.64 -0.18 4.42
C SER A 359 -12.53 0.12 5.62
N PHE A 360 -12.53 -0.78 6.61
CA PHE A 360 -13.19 -0.53 7.88
C PHE A 360 -12.27 -0.94 9.03
N THR A 361 -12.01 0.02 9.90
CA THR A 361 -11.19 -0.17 11.10
C THR A 361 -11.99 0.23 12.33
N ILE A 362 -11.78 -0.50 13.42
CA ILE A 362 -12.29 -0.19 14.75
C ILE A 362 -11.15 -0.29 15.76
N GLY A 363 -11.25 0.48 16.84
CA GLY A 363 -10.26 0.43 17.90
C GLY A 363 -10.84 0.83 19.24
N GLY A 364 -10.15 0.40 20.29
CA GLY A 364 -10.47 0.73 21.66
C GLY A 364 -9.21 0.82 22.50
N ALA A 365 -9.21 1.71 23.49
CA ALA A 365 -8.09 1.90 24.39
C ALA A 365 -8.56 2.30 25.79
N GLY A 366 -7.84 1.83 26.79
CA GLY A 366 -7.91 2.31 28.17
C GLY A 366 -6.74 3.25 28.44
N SER A 367 -6.94 4.19 29.35
CA SER A 367 -5.86 5.07 29.79
C SER A 367 -5.83 5.19 31.30
N TRP A 368 -4.65 5.45 31.84
CA TRP A 368 -4.41 5.69 33.26
C TRP A 368 -3.54 6.92 33.42
N ILE A 369 -3.75 7.67 34.49
CA ILE A 369 -3.06 8.93 34.79
C ILE A 369 -2.49 8.87 36.20
N SER A 370 -1.27 9.35 36.37
CA SER A 370 -0.68 9.72 37.65
C SER A 370 -0.64 11.25 37.69
N PRO A 371 -1.53 11.92 38.43
CA PRO A 371 -1.57 13.40 38.47
C PRO A 371 -0.27 14.03 38.96
N THR A 372 0.49 13.33 39.79
CA THR A 372 1.76 13.81 40.36
C THR A 372 2.99 13.37 39.57
N GLY A 373 2.82 12.55 38.52
CA GLY A 373 3.91 11.95 37.76
C GLY A 373 4.61 10.78 38.45
N ASP A 374 4.13 10.38 39.63
CA ASP A 374 4.64 9.24 40.39
C ASP A 374 4.24 7.94 39.69
N SER A 375 5.23 7.12 39.31
CA SER A 375 5.01 5.86 38.59
C SER A 375 4.23 4.83 39.40
N GLY A 376 4.15 4.97 40.73
CA GLY A 376 3.40 4.08 41.61
C GLY A 376 1.92 4.43 41.77
N LYS A 377 1.45 5.56 41.23
CA LYS A 377 0.11 6.13 41.54
C LYS A 377 -0.76 6.37 40.31
N PHE A 378 -0.84 5.39 39.42
CA PHE A 378 -1.75 5.46 38.28
C PHE A 378 -3.19 5.16 38.69
N THR A 379 -4.10 6.07 38.36
CA THR A 379 -5.55 5.88 38.48
C THR A 379 -6.17 5.75 37.09
N ASN A 380 -7.34 5.10 36.99
CA ASN A 380 -8.08 5.04 35.74
C ASN A 380 -8.35 6.46 35.20
N ASN A 381 -8.01 6.70 33.93
CA ASN A 381 -8.21 7.96 33.22
C ASN A 381 -9.26 7.83 32.10
N GLY A 382 -10.10 6.80 32.20
CA GLY A 382 -11.17 6.56 31.26
C GLY A 382 -10.77 5.67 30.09
N PHE A 383 -11.73 5.49 29.19
CA PHE A 383 -11.61 4.65 28.01
C PHE A 383 -12.05 5.41 26.77
N GLY A 384 -11.67 4.91 25.60
CA GLY A 384 -12.23 5.38 24.36
C GLY A 384 -12.29 4.31 23.30
N PHE A 385 -13.15 4.55 22.32
CA PHE A 385 -13.35 3.71 21.15
C PHE A 385 -13.57 4.57 19.92
N TRP A 386 -13.19 4.06 18.76
CA TRP A 386 -13.34 4.75 17.49
C TRP A 386 -13.52 3.75 16.36
N GLY A 387 -13.98 4.27 15.23
CA GLY A 387 -14.01 3.53 13.99
C GLY A 387 -13.93 4.44 12.79
N THR A 388 -13.34 3.92 11.73
CA THR A 388 -13.19 4.61 10.46
C THR A 388 -13.63 3.70 9.33
N LEU A 389 -14.69 4.11 8.62
CA LEU A 389 -15.18 3.46 7.41
C LEU A 389 -14.81 4.33 6.21
N ALA A 390 -13.94 3.83 5.35
CA ALA A 390 -13.64 4.43 4.05
C ALA A 390 -14.35 3.63 2.95
N TYR A 391 -15.00 4.34 2.03
CA TYR A 391 -15.68 3.78 0.88
C TYR A 391 -15.06 4.33 -0.42
N GLY A 392 -14.49 3.45 -1.23
CA GLY A 392 -13.75 3.74 -2.45
C GLY A 392 -14.53 3.62 -3.74
N PHE A 393 -15.85 3.40 -3.66
CA PHE A 393 -16.74 3.25 -4.82
C PHE A 393 -16.36 2.10 -5.76
N GLU A 394 -15.70 1.04 -5.26
CA GLU A 394 -15.39 -0.15 -6.05
C GLU A 394 -16.65 -0.76 -6.67
N GLY A 395 -16.57 -1.16 -7.94
CA GLY A 395 -17.70 -1.72 -8.69
C GLY A 395 -18.65 -0.70 -9.31
N ILE A 396 -18.59 0.59 -8.96
CA ILE A 396 -19.45 1.62 -9.54
C ILE A 396 -18.88 2.11 -10.88
N ALA A 397 -19.61 1.85 -11.96
CA ALA A 397 -19.19 2.27 -13.30
C ALA A 397 -18.93 3.79 -13.36
N GLY A 398 -17.75 4.17 -13.86
CA GLY A 398 -17.34 5.57 -13.98
C GLY A 398 -16.53 6.11 -12.80
N LEU A 399 -16.67 5.53 -11.61
CA LEU A 399 -15.87 5.86 -10.42
C LEU A 399 -14.82 4.78 -10.13
N ASP A 400 -15.11 3.53 -10.48
CA ASP A 400 -14.16 2.42 -10.40
C ASP A 400 -13.20 2.42 -11.59
N CYS A 401 -12.00 2.93 -11.34
CA CYS A 401 -10.90 2.93 -12.30
C CYS A 401 -10.31 1.54 -12.59
N SER A 402 -10.61 0.51 -11.78
CA SER A 402 -9.94 -0.78 -11.90
C SER A 402 -10.32 -1.56 -13.17
N LYS A 403 -11.56 -1.38 -13.66
CA LYS A 403 -12.13 -2.19 -14.77
C LYS A 403 -11.84 -1.64 -16.16
N LYS A 404 -11.60 -0.33 -16.32
CA LYS A 404 -11.44 0.29 -17.66
C LYS A 404 -10.10 -0.06 -18.35
N HIS A 405 -9.12 -0.58 -17.62
CA HIS A 405 -7.75 -0.76 -18.12
C HIS A 405 -7.36 -2.21 -18.42
N GLU A 406 -8.31 -3.14 -18.33
CA GLU A 406 -8.02 -4.55 -18.59
C GLU A 406 -8.08 -4.91 -20.09
N LYS A 407 -8.74 -4.09 -20.92
CA LYS A 407 -9.07 -4.46 -22.31
C LYS A 407 -8.15 -3.88 -23.39
N ALA A 408 -7.16 -3.07 -23.05
CA ALA A 408 -6.22 -2.55 -24.03
C ALA A 408 -4.82 -2.67 -23.45
N GLY A 409 -3.88 -3.27 -24.18
CA GLY A 409 -2.44 -3.22 -23.89
C GLY A 409 -1.85 -1.80 -23.95
N ASP A 410 -2.70 -0.78 -23.86
CA ASP A 410 -2.35 0.60 -23.68
C ASP A 410 -1.70 0.71 -22.30
N GLY A 411 -0.46 1.21 -22.30
CA GLY A 411 0.33 1.42 -21.09
C GLY A 411 -0.39 2.26 -20.02
N PRO A 412 0.28 2.51 -18.87
CA PRO A 412 -0.34 3.11 -17.68
C PRO A 412 -1.24 4.29 -18.07
N SER A 413 -2.54 4.04 -17.92
CA SER A 413 -3.56 4.91 -18.50
C SER A 413 -3.50 6.30 -17.89
N LYS A 414 -3.95 7.28 -18.69
CA LYS A 414 -4.23 8.65 -18.24
C LYS A 414 -4.80 8.65 -16.81
N ARG A 415 -4.12 9.39 -15.93
CA ARG A 415 -4.32 9.47 -14.47
C ARG A 415 -5.81 9.39 -14.09
N CYS A 416 -6.25 8.25 -13.56
CA CYS A 416 -7.63 8.08 -13.14
C CYS A 416 -7.84 8.69 -11.75
N ILE A 417 -8.70 9.70 -11.67
CA ILE A 417 -9.02 10.39 -10.40
C ILE A 417 -10.04 9.54 -9.66
N LYS A 418 -9.75 9.21 -8.39
CA LYS A 418 -10.62 8.38 -7.56
C LYS A 418 -11.21 9.18 -6.39
N PRO A 419 -12.53 9.11 -6.18
CA PRO A 419 -13.16 9.59 -4.96
C PRO A 419 -13.07 8.54 -3.84
N GLN A 420 -13.04 8.99 -2.60
CA GLN A 420 -13.19 8.19 -1.39
C GLN A 420 -14.06 8.97 -0.40
N LEU A 421 -15.07 8.31 0.16
CA LEU A 421 -15.85 8.87 1.26
C LEU A 421 -15.44 8.20 2.57
N VAL A 422 -15.00 8.98 3.54
CA VAL A 422 -14.53 8.49 4.84
C VAL A 422 -15.47 8.99 5.93
N PHE A 423 -15.96 8.06 6.74
CA PHE A 423 -16.68 8.32 7.97
C PHE A 423 -15.80 7.96 9.15
N HIS A 424 -15.73 8.83 10.15
CA HIS A 424 -14.98 8.61 11.37
C HIS A 424 -15.89 8.87 12.57
N PHE A 425 -15.83 8.01 13.57
CA PHE A 425 -16.44 8.28 14.86
C PHE A 425 -15.42 8.02 15.96
N ARG A 426 -15.48 8.78 17.04
CA ARG A 426 -14.64 8.62 18.22
C ARG A 426 -15.42 8.99 19.47
N ARG A 427 -15.29 8.20 20.52
CA ARG A 427 -15.80 8.52 21.84
C ARG A 427 -14.72 8.27 22.88
N ARG A 428 -14.55 9.20 23.80
CA ARG A 428 -13.71 9.08 25.00
C ARG A 428 -14.59 9.41 26.19
N SER A 429 -14.49 8.63 27.26
CA SER A 429 -15.34 8.80 28.44
C SER A 429 -14.50 8.88 29.69
N GLN A 430 -14.89 9.76 30.61
CA GLN A 430 -14.24 9.96 31.91
C GLN A 430 -12.74 10.32 31.79
N GLU A 431 -12.37 11.07 30.75
CA GLU A 431 -11.00 11.52 30.56
C GLU A 431 -10.67 12.63 31.56
N SER A 432 -9.63 12.46 32.38
CA SER A 432 -9.09 13.56 33.19
C SER A 432 -8.27 14.49 32.31
N VAL A 433 -8.74 15.73 32.18
CA VAL A 433 -8.10 16.80 31.41
C VAL A 433 -7.87 18.01 32.30
N PRO A 434 -6.85 18.84 32.03
CA PRO A 434 -6.70 20.13 32.69
C PRO A 434 -7.99 20.95 32.55
N ASP A 435 -8.44 21.54 33.66
CA ASP A 435 -9.63 22.38 33.66
C ASP A 435 -9.35 23.70 32.95
N PRO A 436 -10.03 24.01 31.83
CA PRO A 436 -9.79 25.26 31.10
C PRO A 436 -10.15 26.53 31.89
N LEU A 437 -10.93 26.42 32.98
CA LEU A 437 -11.32 27.55 33.82
C LEU A 437 -10.47 27.68 35.09
N ASN A 438 -9.76 26.62 35.49
CA ASN A 438 -9.02 26.57 36.75
C ASN A 438 -7.65 25.92 36.54
N THR A 439 -6.63 26.74 36.29
CA THR A 439 -5.25 26.28 36.09
C THR A 439 -4.77 25.39 37.23
N GLY A 440 -4.16 24.25 36.90
CA GLY A 440 -3.64 23.28 37.87
C GLY A 440 -4.69 22.30 38.42
N LEU A 441 -5.98 22.50 38.15
CA LEU A 441 -7.02 21.52 38.46
C LEU A 441 -7.28 20.62 37.26
N PHE A 442 -7.70 19.39 37.55
CA PHE A 442 -8.18 18.44 36.56
C PHE A 442 -9.70 18.30 36.68
N THR A 443 -10.35 18.07 35.54
CA THR A 443 -11.78 17.77 35.45
C THR A 443 -11.99 16.58 34.53
N THR A 444 -13.09 15.86 34.73
CA THR A 444 -13.43 14.73 33.86
C THR A 444 -14.23 15.22 32.65
N ARG A 445 -13.86 14.75 31.47
CA ARG A 445 -14.49 15.07 30.20
C ARG A 445 -14.98 13.81 29.50
N ASP A 446 -16.22 13.86 29.03
CA ASP A 446 -16.72 12.98 27.97
C ASP A 446 -16.61 13.72 26.63
N TYR A 447 -16.12 13.03 25.61
CA TYR A 447 -15.84 13.58 24.29
C TYR A 447 -16.42 12.67 23.22
N ASN A 448 -17.21 13.23 22.31
CA ASN A 448 -17.73 12.56 21.13
C ASN A 448 -17.31 13.35 19.89
N LEU A 449 -16.87 12.64 18.86
CA LEU A 449 -16.54 13.19 17.56
C LEU A 449 -17.15 12.33 16.47
N PHE A 450 -17.75 12.99 15.49
CA PHE A 450 -18.19 12.39 14.24
C PHE A 450 -17.65 13.23 13.08
N GLY A 451 -16.92 12.61 12.17
CA GLY A 451 -16.30 13.27 11.04
C GLY A 451 -16.68 12.61 9.71
N THR A 452 -16.81 13.41 8.67
CA THR A 452 -16.93 12.95 7.30
C THR A 452 -15.88 13.64 6.44
N ARG A 453 -15.27 12.91 5.51
CA ARG A 453 -14.28 13.43 4.58
C ARG A 453 -14.52 12.87 3.19
N LEU A 454 -14.67 13.75 2.20
CA LEU A 454 -14.62 13.40 0.78
C LEU A 454 -13.22 13.69 0.26
N ARG A 455 -12.51 12.66 -0.17
CA ARG A 455 -11.18 12.76 -0.78
C ARG A 455 -11.27 12.46 -2.26
N ILE A 456 -10.65 13.28 -3.10
CA ILE A 456 -10.64 13.10 -4.56
C ILE A 456 -9.20 13.27 -5.05
N GLY A 457 -8.65 12.28 -5.74
CA GLY A 457 -7.29 12.43 -6.29
C GLY A 457 -6.64 11.14 -6.78
N VAL A 458 -5.31 11.13 -6.69
CA VAL A 458 -4.39 10.04 -7.04
C VAL A 458 -3.28 9.96 -5.98
N PRO A 459 -2.41 8.93 -5.94
CA PRO A 459 -1.34 8.86 -4.93
C PRO A 459 -0.41 10.09 -4.86
N LYS A 460 -0.27 10.82 -5.98
CA LYS A 460 0.58 12.01 -6.06
C LYS A 460 -0.10 13.26 -5.50
N TRP A 461 -1.41 13.40 -5.60
CA TRP A 461 -2.13 14.56 -5.11
C TRP A 461 -3.58 14.22 -4.76
N SER A 462 -4.14 14.84 -3.73
CA SER A 462 -5.57 14.77 -3.42
C SER A 462 -6.13 16.09 -2.93
N VAL A 463 -7.42 16.30 -3.16
CA VAL A 463 -8.22 17.37 -2.58
C VAL A 463 -9.24 16.76 -1.63
N ASN A 464 -9.44 17.40 -0.48
CA ASN A 464 -10.14 16.85 0.66
C ASN A 464 -11.20 17.86 1.12
N PHE A 465 -12.45 17.44 1.26
CA PHE A 465 -13.50 18.22 1.91
C PHE A 465 -13.87 17.52 3.20
N GLU A 466 -13.88 18.23 4.31
CA GLU A 466 -14.04 17.62 5.63
C GLU A 466 -15.05 18.40 6.46
N GLY A 467 -15.91 17.66 7.16
CA GLY A 467 -16.85 18.17 8.15
C GLY A 467 -16.77 17.36 9.43
N VAL A 468 -16.62 18.01 10.57
CA VAL A 468 -16.47 17.36 11.88
C VAL A 468 -17.43 17.97 12.88
N TYR A 469 -18.24 17.13 13.51
CA TYR A 469 -19.05 17.47 14.67
C TYR A 469 -18.34 16.98 15.94
N ARG A 470 -18.20 17.87 16.91
CA ARG A 470 -17.60 17.62 18.22
C ARG A 470 -18.62 17.93 19.31
N ALA A 471 -18.74 17.06 20.29
CA ALA A 471 -19.53 17.29 21.49
C ALA A 471 -18.73 16.92 22.73
N GLU A 472 -18.56 17.89 23.63
CA GLU A 472 -17.82 17.72 24.88
C GLU A 472 -18.75 17.96 26.07
N ARG A 473 -18.52 17.20 27.15
CA ARG A 473 -19.20 17.37 28.42
C ARG A 473 -18.19 17.26 29.55
N TYR A 474 -18.00 18.37 30.26
CA TYR A 474 -17.20 18.41 31.48
C TYR A 474 -18.08 18.13 32.69
N ALA A 475 -17.56 17.46 33.72
CA ALA A 475 -18.31 17.24 34.96
C ALA A 475 -18.77 18.56 35.58
N GLY A 476 -20.06 18.63 35.94
CA GLY A 476 -20.67 19.83 36.52
C GLY A 476 -20.94 20.97 35.53
N ARG A 477 -20.74 20.78 34.21
CA ARG A 477 -20.96 21.83 33.19
C ARG A 477 -22.02 21.42 32.15
N THR A 478 -22.55 22.42 31.46
CA THR A 478 -23.39 22.21 30.27
C THR A 478 -22.55 21.61 29.14
N SER A 479 -23.17 20.80 28.29
CA SER A 479 -22.48 20.26 27.10
C SER A 479 -22.13 21.40 26.15
N SER A 480 -20.94 21.36 25.55
CA SER A 480 -20.57 22.19 24.41
C SER A 480 -20.55 21.34 23.14
N SER A 481 -20.87 21.94 22.00
CA SER A 481 -20.68 21.32 20.70
C SER A 481 -20.14 22.32 19.68
N SER A 482 -19.33 21.84 18.75
CA SER A 482 -18.77 22.61 17.66
C SER A 482 -18.86 21.82 16.35
N ILE A 483 -18.95 22.55 15.24
CA ILE A 483 -18.88 22.02 13.88
C ILE A 483 -17.67 22.67 13.22
N GLU A 484 -16.76 21.86 12.71
CA GLU A 484 -15.60 22.27 11.91
C GLU A 484 -15.82 21.86 10.46
N ALA A 485 -15.52 22.75 9.52
CA ALA A 485 -15.52 22.46 8.09
C ALA A 485 -14.20 22.93 7.48
N SER A 486 -13.60 22.10 6.61
CA SER A 486 -12.36 22.46 5.94
C SER A 486 -12.24 21.93 4.52
N LEU A 487 -11.43 22.64 3.73
CA LEU A 487 -10.96 22.27 2.41
C LEU A 487 -9.44 22.09 2.47
N GLY A 488 -8.96 20.92 2.08
CA GLY A 488 -7.55 20.56 2.08
C GLY A 488 -7.05 20.09 0.72
N ALA A 489 -5.74 20.17 0.53
CA ALA A 489 -5.03 19.58 -0.58
C ALA A 489 -3.71 18.95 -0.09
N ASP A 490 -3.45 17.74 -0.56
CA ASP A 490 -2.23 16.99 -0.30
C ASP A 490 -1.45 16.86 -1.60
N TYR A 491 -0.14 17.10 -1.56
CA TYR A 491 0.75 16.96 -2.70
C TYR A 491 2.03 16.23 -2.32
N LYS A 492 2.33 15.16 -3.04
CA LYS A 492 3.55 14.37 -2.86
C LYS A 492 4.69 15.00 -3.65
N LEU A 493 5.62 15.64 -2.93
CA LEU A 493 6.81 16.28 -3.50
C LEU A 493 7.89 15.25 -3.86
N ALA A 494 8.08 14.24 -3.00
CA ALA A 494 9.04 13.14 -3.20
C ALA A 494 8.48 11.82 -2.62
N SER A 495 9.19 10.70 -2.79
CA SER A 495 8.79 9.37 -2.29
C SER A 495 8.35 9.37 -0.82
N ASN A 496 8.98 10.23 -0.03
CA ASN A 496 8.90 10.36 1.42
C ASN A 496 8.66 11.81 1.88
N LEU A 497 8.22 12.71 0.99
CA LEU A 497 7.98 14.12 1.31
C LEU A 497 6.62 14.55 0.76
N TYR A 498 5.79 15.12 1.63
CA TYR A 498 4.41 15.53 1.36
C TYR A 498 4.18 16.95 1.86
N LEU A 499 3.51 17.74 1.06
CA LEU A 499 2.97 19.04 1.43
C LEU A 499 1.45 18.90 1.63
N ASN A 500 0.95 19.38 2.75
CA ASN A 500 -0.47 19.38 3.09
C ASN A 500 -0.86 20.83 3.33
N PHE A 501 -1.92 21.28 2.67
CA PHE A 501 -2.48 22.62 2.83
C PHE A 501 -3.96 22.46 3.19
N SER A 502 -4.46 23.21 4.16
CA SER A 502 -5.89 23.25 4.46
C SER A 502 -6.34 24.61 4.97
N ILE A 503 -7.58 24.96 4.64
CA ILE A 503 -8.27 26.14 5.11
C ILE A 503 -9.64 25.72 5.63
N GLY A 504 -10.07 26.29 6.74
CA GLY A 504 -11.35 25.93 7.32
C GLY A 504 -11.78 26.86 8.44
N GLY A 505 -12.88 26.49 9.08
CA GLY A 505 -13.35 27.18 10.27
C GLY A 505 -14.21 26.30 11.16
N ALA A 506 -14.31 26.71 12.42
CA ALA A 506 -15.14 26.07 13.43
C ALA A 506 -16.19 27.05 13.98
N THR A 507 -17.41 26.54 14.20
CA THR A 507 -18.45 27.29 14.90
C THR A 507 -18.03 27.56 16.34
N LYS A 508 -18.59 28.63 16.92
CA LYS A 508 -18.35 28.99 18.32
C LYS A 508 -18.81 27.86 19.24
N GLU A 509 -17.94 27.44 20.15
CA GLU A 509 -18.36 26.60 21.28
C GLU A 509 -19.21 27.43 22.25
N SER A 510 -20.39 26.93 22.56
CA SER A 510 -21.40 27.64 23.38
C SER A 510 -20.88 28.17 24.72
N ASN A 511 -19.85 27.53 25.28
CA ASN A 511 -19.35 27.78 26.64
C ASN A 511 -17.98 28.47 26.69
N ILE A 512 -17.35 28.78 25.54
CA ILE A 512 -16.05 29.45 25.51
C ILE A 512 -16.23 30.86 24.91
N PRO A 513 -15.87 31.93 25.64
CA PRO A 513 -15.90 33.29 25.09
C PRO A 513 -14.90 33.40 23.92
N GLY A 514 -15.43 33.60 22.71
CA GLY A 514 -14.67 33.73 21.47
C GLY A 514 -15.60 33.62 20.26
N GLY A 515 -15.26 34.26 19.14
CA GLY A 515 -15.96 34.06 17.86
C GLY A 515 -15.62 32.70 17.24
N GLY A 516 -16.28 32.36 16.13
CA GLY A 516 -15.85 31.22 15.31
C GLY A 516 -14.36 31.37 14.91
N LYS A 517 -13.62 30.27 14.90
CA LYS A 517 -12.20 30.28 14.56
C LYS A 517 -12.04 29.96 13.08
N VAL A 518 -11.40 30.83 12.31
CA VAL A 518 -10.89 30.51 10.96
C VAL A 518 -9.45 30.05 11.11
N PHE A 519 -9.07 29.02 10.36
CA PHE A 519 -7.70 28.53 10.34
C PHE A 519 -7.19 28.31 8.91
N VAL A 520 -5.88 28.49 8.76
CA VAL A 520 -5.10 28.07 7.61
C VAL A 520 -3.96 27.22 8.14
N ARG A 521 -3.77 26.02 7.61
CA ARG A 521 -2.72 25.09 8.04
C ARG A 521 -1.90 24.67 6.82
N THR A 522 -0.59 24.76 6.97
CA THR A 522 0.38 24.19 6.02
C THR A 522 1.31 23.25 6.79
N ALA A 523 1.46 22.03 6.32
CA ALA A 523 2.32 21.03 6.93
C ALA A 523 3.21 20.35 5.89
N PHE A 524 4.50 20.26 6.19
CA PHE A 524 5.45 19.43 5.48
C PHE A 524 5.67 18.15 6.27
N ASN A 525 5.23 17.04 5.72
CA ASN A 525 5.39 15.73 6.31
C ASN A 525 6.50 15.00 5.56
N TRP A 526 7.57 14.61 6.26
CA TRP A 526 8.63 13.79 5.68
C TRP A 526 8.87 12.52 6.50
N GLY A 527 9.23 11.43 5.83
CA GLY A 527 9.62 10.18 6.45
C GLY A 527 11.08 9.85 6.15
N THR A 528 11.84 9.44 7.16
CA THR A 528 13.25 9.02 6.98
C THR A 528 13.38 7.54 6.61
N SER A 529 12.27 6.79 6.59
CA SER A 529 12.25 5.38 6.18
C SER A 529 12.55 5.23 4.69
N GLN A 530 13.83 5.26 4.33
CA GLN A 530 14.37 4.68 3.11
C GLN A 530 14.58 3.18 3.32
N LYS A 531 13.55 2.42 3.74
CA LYS A 531 13.65 0.97 3.55
C LYS A 531 13.15 0.66 2.15
N PRO A 532 13.98 0.08 1.27
CA PRO A 532 13.42 -0.67 0.16
C PRO A 532 12.47 -1.72 0.76
N LEU A 533 11.42 -2.05 0.02
CA LEU A 533 10.69 -3.29 0.29
C LEU A 533 11.67 -4.41 -0.07
N ASP A 534 12.53 -4.81 0.87
CA ASP A 534 13.48 -5.92 0.75
C ASP A 534 12.80 -7.23 1.15
#